data_AF-A0AA36F9S0-F1
#
_entry.id   AF-A0AA36F9S0-F1
#
_cell.length_a   1.000
_cell.length_b   1.000
_cell.length_c   1.000
_cell.angle_alpha   90.00
_cell.angle_beta   90.00
_cell.angle_gamma   90.00
#
_symmetry.space_group_name_H-M   'P 1'
#
loop_
_entity.id
_entity.type
_entity.pdbx_description
1 polymer ?
#
loop_
_entity_poly.entity_id
_entity_poly.type
_entity_poly.pdbx_seq_one_letter_code
_entity_poly.pdbx_strand_id
1 'polypeptide(L)'
;MYFLAFVLSCLGSSVLADDYFHSLYLDPNKTYHLSWKFNKSHIEFHTEVKTLGYVMLGLSTDGNLENADVFFAGVSNGQPYSSNYYGNSDGKLSLQSISEWHLMYSNESNMETTLTFSRELSGPNMKMNITQNTMRVLWGYGKTDNVSDNLQPDGVKSLYLLQEQLPEPVMPNDTFAIQFRMNDTQIPKSKTTYWCKSFETPQLDEQVHAIVLSPYIQEGNEAFVHHMIVYGCYRNTTKGINNGYEAKCYSKNMPIDWYFCNEVVFGWAIGGSKFVLPKHTGMSFGGKDDPVYYLLEMHYDNPQEKEGVLDSSGIDITLTKSKRQYNVGMLSVGYVVPQPMQVIPPYAKEFKYYGHCEACGSMIKPERNNQWNEDGVKMFAVLLHAHLAGRKIRLHHYRDGKKLPDIMYDENYDFNYQELRYMKNETTLLQG
;
A
#
# COMPACT_ATOMS: atom_id res chain seq x y z
N MET A 1 -40.84 -44.34 -19.98
CA MET A 1 -40.14 -43.13 -20.46
C MET A 1 -40.23 -42.13 -19.33
N TYR A 2 -39.15 -41.98 -18.55
CA TYR A 2 -39.13 -41.11 -17.38
C TYR A 2 -38.49 -39.78 -17.77
N PHE A 3 -39.18 -38.69 -17.48
CA PHE A 3 -38.67 -37.33 -17.66
C PHE A 3 -38.32 -36.76 -16.29
N LEU A 4 -37.11 -36.20 -16.18
CA LEU A 4 -36.64 -35.45 -15.02
C LEU A 4 -36.72 -33.95 -15.36
N ALA A 5 -37.38 -33.19 -14.49
CA ALA A 5 -37.34 -31.74 -14.50
C ALA A 5 -36.33 -31.29 -13.43
N PHE A 6 -35.32 -30.52 -13.84
CA PHE A 6 -34.42 -29.84 -12.91
C PHE A 6 -34.97 -28.44 -12.63
N VAL A 7 -35.23 -28.15 -11.36
CA VAL A 7 -35.43 -26.77 -10.88
C VAL A 7 -34.08 -26.26 -10.42
N LEU A 8 -33.52 -25.30 -11.16
CA LEU A 8 -32.36 -24.54 -10.72
C LEU A 8 -32.88 -23.37 -9.89
N SER A 9 -32.92 -23.52 -8.57
CA SER A 9 -33.21 -22.43 -7.64
C SER A 9 -31.91 -21.71 -7.29
N CYS A 10 -31.76 -20.47 -7.76
CA CYS A 10 -30.71 -19.56 -7.31
C CYS A 10 -31.18 -18.91 -6.01
N LEU A 11 -30.71 -19.40 -4.87
CA LEU A 11 -30.85 -18.70 -3.59
C LEU A 11 -29.71 -17.69 -3.54
N GLY A 12 -30.04 -16.43 -3.26
CA GLY A 12 -29.11 -15.29 -3.32
C GLY A 12 -27.80 -15.56 -2.61
N SER A 13 -26.69 -15.24 -3.29
CA SER A 13 -25.37 -15.28 -2.70
C SER A 13 -25.30 -14.31 -1.52
N SER A 14 -25.11 -14.85 -0.32
CA SER A 14 -24.43 -14.10 0.73
C SER A 14 -23.07 -13.71 0.16
N VAL A 15 -22.84 -12.42 -0.07
CA VAL A 15 -21.48 -11.92 -0.34
C VAL A 15 -20.71 -12.14 0.96
N LEU A 16 -20.00 -13.26 1.05
CA LEU A 16 -19.10 -13.53 2.17
C LEU A 16 -17.95 -12.54 2.06
N ALA A 17 -17.52 -11.99 3.19
CA ALA A 17 -16.37 -11.09 3.30
C ALA A 17 -15.08 -11.69 2.67
N ASP A 18 -15.01 -13.02 2.51
CA ASP A 18 -13.91 -13.78 1.91
C ASP A 18 -13.62 -13.44 0.42
N ASP A 19 -14.49 -12.71 -0.27
CA ASP A 19 -14.27 -12.30 -1.67
C ASP A 19 -13.49 -10.98 -1.83
N TYR A 20 -13.33 -10.20 -0.76
CA TYR A 20 -12.59 -8.93 -0.81
C TYR A 20 -11.15 -9.14 -0.37
N PHE A 21 -10.22 -8.77 -1.24
CA PHE A 21 -8.80 -9.02 -1.03
C PHE A 21 -8.04 -7.81 -0.47
N HIS A 22 -8.69 -6.64 -0.40
CA HIS A 22 -8.19 -5.44 0.27
C HIS A 22 -9.19 -4.96 1.33
N SER A 23 -8.69 -4.55 2.50
CA SER A 23 -9.53 -4.01 3.57
C SER A 23 -8.74 -3.17 4.58
N LEU A 24 -9.42 -2.21 5.21
CA LEU A 24 -8.92 -1.49 6.39
C LEU A 24 -10.06 -0.85 7.19
N TYR A 25 -9.76 -0.49 8.43
CA TYR A 25 -10.57 0.48 9.18
C TYR A 25 -10.11 1.90 8.85
N LEU A 26 -11.06 2.77 8.50
CA LEU A 26 -10.77 4.15 8.13
C LEU A 26 -10.56 5.05 9.35
N ASP A 27 -11.09 4.65 10.51
CA ASP A 27 -11.02 5.38 11.76
C ASP A 27 -10.39 4.57 12.91
N PRO A 28 -9.77 5.26 13.90
CA PRO A 28 -9.15 4.57 15.03
C PRO A 28 -10.06 3.76 15.95
N ASN A 29 -11.36 4.01 15.94
CA ASN A 29 -12.31 3.36 16.84
C ASN A 29 -12.97 2.12 16.20
N LYS A 30 -12.50 1.70 15.02
CA LYS A 30 -13.07 0.58 14.25
C LYS A 30 -14.57 0.76 14.01
N THR A 31 -14.95 1.96 13.58
CA THR A 31 -16.34 2.36 13.35
C THR A 31 -16.72 2.20 11.89
N TYR A 32 -15.77 2.42 10.98
CA TYR A 32 -15.95 2.34 9.54
C TYR A 32 -14.92 1.36 8.97
N HIS A 33 -15.40 0.17 8.63
CA HIS A 33 -14.62 -0.82 7.89
C HIS A 33 -14.88 -0.67 6.39
N LEU A 34 -13.82 -0.62 5.59
CA LEU A 34 -13.87 -0.57 4.14
C LEU A 34 -13.13 -1.76 3.57
N SER A 35 -13.80 -2.53 2.72
CA SER A 35 -13.19 -3.59 1.91
C SER A 35 -13.47 -3.35 0.43
N TRP A 36 -12.57 -3.77 -0.45
CA TRP A 36 -12.81 -3.63 -1.89
C TRP A 36 -12.14 -4.72 -2.72
N LYS A 37 -12.70 -4.89 -3.92
CA LYS A 37 -12.19 -5.72 -5.00
C LYS A 37 -12.44 -5.00 -6.31
N PHE A 38 -11.68 -5.32 -7.33
CA PHE A 38 -11.84 -4.70 -8.65
C PHE A 38 -11.58 -5.68 -9.77
N ASN A 39 -12.00 -5.30 -10.96
CA ASN A 39 -11.65 -5.95 -12.21
C ASN A 39 -11.20 -4.88 -13.21
N LYS A 40 -11.17 -5.21 -14.51
CA LYS A 40 -10.69 -4.29 -15.55
C LYS A 40 -11.62 -3.10 -15.83
N SER A 41 -12.90 -3.16 -15.45
CA SER A 41 -13.89 -2.14 -15.76
C SER A 41 -14.46 -1.45 -14.52
N HIS A 42 -14.62 -2.16 -13.40
CA HIS A 42 -15.25 -1.62 -12.19
C HIS A 42 -14.49 -1.98 -10.92
N ILE A 43 -14.73 -1.17 -9.89
CA ILE A 43 -14.40 -1.45 -8.49
C ILE A 43 -15.70 -1.67 -7.72
N GLU A 44 -15.66 -2.57 -6.74
CA GLU A 44 -16.74 -2.83 -5.80
C GLU A 44 -16.22 -2.59 -4.39
N PHE A 45 -16.95 -1.77 -3.64
CA PHE A 45 -16.70 -1.46 -2.25
C PHE A 45 -17.74 -2.13 -1.37
N HIS A 46 -17.29 -2.57 -0.20
CA HIS A 46 -18.11 -3.06 0.88
C HIS A 46 -17.78 -2.29 2.14
N THR A 47 -18.80 -1.78 2.80
CA THR A 47 -18.65 -0.99 4.02
C THR A 47 -19.50 -1.56 5.14
N GLU A 48 -18.90 -1.71 6.31
CA GLU A 48 -19.61 -2.00 7.57
C GLU A 48 -19.35 -0.82 8.50
N VAL A 49 -20.41 -0.06 8.79
CA VAL A 49 -20.28 1.21 9.53
C VAL A 49 -21.23 1.23 10.72
N LYS A 50 -20.70 1.47 11.93
CA LYS A 50 -21.49 1.54 13.17
C LYS A 50 -22.30 2.84 13.25
N THR A 51 -23.32 2.92 12.43
CA THR A 51 -24.27 4.02 12.36
C THR A 51 -25.67 3.52 11.97
N LEU A 52 -26.67 4.40 12.11
CA LEU A 52 -28.04 4.25 11.58
C LEU A 52 -28.44 5.48 10.74
N GLY A 53 -27.44 6.07 10.09
CA GLY A 53 -27.61 7.24 9.25
C GLY A 53 -26.83 7.07 7.97
N TYR A 54 -26.50 8.19 7.32
CA TYR A 54 -25.77 8.10 6.06
C TYR A 54 -24.36 7.54 6.26
N VAL A 55 -23.90 6.80 5.25
CA VAL A 55 -22.51 6.45 5.02
C VAL A 55 -22.02 7.24 3.81
N MET A 56 -20.84 7.85 3.95
CA MET A 56 -20.17 8.63 2.91
C MET A 56 -18.86 7.94 2.50
N LEU A 57 -18.65 7.83 1.18
CA LEU A 57 -17.35 7.50 0.59
C LEU A 57 -17.09 8.46 -0.56
N GLY A 58 -15.94 9.11 -0.57
CA GLY A 58 -15.52 10.04 -1.61
C GLY A 58 -14.15 9.69 -2.18
N LEU A 59 -13.93 10.08 -3.43
CA LEU A 59 -12.66 9.95 -4.13
C LEU A 59 -12.14 11.34 -4.52
N SER A 60 -10.90 11.63 -4.17
CA SER A 60 -10.17 12.83 -4.61
C SER A 60 -8.72 12.49 -4.95
N THR A 61 -8.01 13.45 -5.55
CA THR A 61 -6.56 13.32 -5.83
C THR A 61 -5.70 13.98 -4.76
N ASP A 62 -6.25 14.92 -3.99
CA ASP A 62 -5.52 15.76 -3.04
C ASP A 62 -6.06 15.70 -1.59
N GLY A 63 -7.22 15.06 -1.38
CA GLY A 63 -7.84 14.88 -0.07
C GLY A 63 -8.87 15.95 0.28
N ASN A 64 -9.11 16.91 -0.61
CA ASN A 64 -10.12 17.94 -0.42
C ASN A 64 -11.45 17.50 -1.01
N LEU A 65 -12.55 18.08 -0.51
CA LEU A 65 -13.86 17.93 -1.14
C LEU A 65 -13.89 18.60 -2.52
N GLU A 66 -13.10 19.66 -2.75
CA GLU A 66 -13.00 20.28 -4.06
C GLU A 66 -12.57 19.24 -5.12
N ASN A 67 -13.35 19.13 -6.19
CA ASN A 67 -13.20 18.14 -7.25
C ASN A 67 -13.33 16.66 -6.81
N ALA A 68 -13.87 16.41 -5.62
CA ALA A 68 -14.16 15.05 -5.17
C ALA A 68 -15.44 14.49 -5.79
N ASP A 69 -15.43 13.20 -6.11
CA ASP A 69 -16.61 12.42 -6.48
C ASP A 69 -17.09 11.67 -5.23
N VAL A 70 -18.28 12.00 -4.73
CA VAL A 70 -18.74 11.65 -3.38
C VAL A 70 -20.07 10.90 -3.43
N PHE A 71 -20.06 9.69 -2.89
CA PHE A 71 -21.22 8.84 -2.76
C PHE A 71 -21.77 8.86 -1.33
N PHE A 72 -23.09 9.03 -1.22
CA PHE A 72 -23.85 8.80 0.00
C PHE A 72 -24.81 7.65 -0.20
N ALA A 73 -24.95 6.82 0.82
CA ALA A 73 -25.99 5.81 0.88
C ALA A 73 -26.36 5.50 2.33
N GLY A 74 -27.52 4.88 2.50
CA GLY A 74 -28.05 4.51 3.81
C GLY A 74 -29.39 3.82 3.68
N VAL A 75 -30.05 3.57 4.82
CA VAL A 75 -31.39 3.01 4.87
C VAL A 75 -32.28 3.96 5.65
N SER A 76 -33.27 4.56 4.98
CA SER A 76 -34.20 5.49 5.62
C SER A 76 -35.60 4.92 5.60
N ASN A 77 -36.25 4.83 6.76
CA ASN A 77 -37.58 4.24 6.92
C ASN A 77 -37.69 2.81 6.33
N GLY A 78 -36.63 2.02 6.48
CA GLY A 78 -36.56 0.66 5.94
C GLY A 78 -36.41 0.57 4.42
N GLN A 79 -36.17 1.69 3.73
CA GLN A 79 -35.91 1.74 2.30
C GLN A 79 -34.47 2.22 2.04
N PRO A 80 -33.72 1.53 1.18
CA PRO A 80 -32.38 1.98 0.84
C PRO A 80 -32.43 3.22 -0.05
N TYR A 81 -31.42 4.07 0.11
CA TYR A 81 -31.22 5.22 -0.75
C TYR A 81 -29.74 5.36 -1.08
N SER A 82 -29.48 6.04 -2.20
CA SER A 82 -28.13 6.46 -2.57
C SER A 82 -28.17 7.71 -3.42
N SER A 83 -27.15 8.54 -3.30
CA SER A 83 -26.99 9.78 -4.06
C SER A 83 -25.52 10.05 -4.35
N ASN A 84 -25.25 10.61 -5.53
CA ASN A 84 -23.91 10.98 -5.96
C ASN A 84 -23.76 12.50 -6.00
N TYR A 85 -22.66 13.01 -5.49
CA TYR A 85 -22.33 14.42 -5.43
C TYR A 85 -20.95 14.68 -6.04
N TYR A 86 -20.76 15.91 -6.51
CA TYR A 86 -19.47 16.41 -6.92
C TYR A 86 -19.12 17.65 -6.09
N GLY A 87 -17.88 17.72 -5.61
CA GLY A 87 -17.41 18.91 -4.90
C GLY A 87 -16.97 20.01 -5.86
N ASN A 88 -17.60 21.17 -5.73
CA ASN A 88 -17.28 22.34 -6.54
C ASN A 88 -16.02 23.05 -6.03
N SER A 89 -15.56 24.05 -6.78
CA SER A 89 -14.40 24.89 -6.43
C SER A 89 -14.56 25.72 -5.14
N ASP A 90 -15.79 25.89 -4.65
CA ASP A 90 -16.07 26.55 -3.36
C ASP A 90 -16.09 25.56 -2.18
N GLY A 91 -15.77 24.28 -2.42
CA GLY A 91 -15.76 23.22 -1.43
C GLY A 91 -17.14 22.64 -1.11
N LYS A 92 -18.22 23.12 -1.74
CA LYS A 92 -19.58 22.60 -1.52
C LYS A 92 -19.91 21.44 -2.45
N LEU A 93 -20.82 20.57 -2.02
CA LEU A 93 -21.28 19.42 -2.79
C LEU A 93 -22.51 19.75 -3.63
N SER A 94 -22.46 19.43 -4.92
CA SER A 94 -23.58 19.50 -5.86
C SER A 94 -24.09 18.11 -6.21
N LEU A 95 -25.39 17.87 -6.09
CA LEU A 95 -26.01 16.61 -6.51
C LEU A 95 -25.81 16.40 -8.02
N GLN A 96 -25.36 15.21 -8.41
CA GLN A 96 -25.22 14.82 -9.80
C GLN A 96 -26.52 14.21 -10.34
N SER A 97 -26.94 14.63 -11.54
CA SER A 97 -28.16 14.10 -12.18
C SER A 97 -28.00 12.68 -12.71
N ILE A 98 -26.76 12.25 -12.97
CA ILE A 98 -26.41 10.89 -13.38
C ILE A 98 -25.53 10.31 -12.28
N SER A 99 -25.97 9.20 -11.68
CA SER A 99 -25.15 8.48 -10.70
C SER A 99 -24.22 7.51 -11.43
N GLU A 100 -22.93 7.65 -11.14
CA GLU A 100 -21.84 6.76 -11.59
C GLU A 100 -21.57 5.64 -10.58
N TRP A 101 -22.25 5.71 -9.44
CA TRP A 101 -22.20 4.76 -8.36
C TRP A 101 -23.51 3.98 -8.34
N HIS A 102 -23.40 2.68 -8.08
CA HIS A 102 -24.51 1.75 -8.07
C HIS A 102 -24.57 1.04 -6.73
N LEU A 103 -25.57 1.36 -5.91
CA LEU A 103 -25.87 0.61 -4.69
C LEU A 103 -26.42 -0.77 -5.07
N MET A 104 -25.73 -1.82 -4.61
CA MET A 104 -26.07 -3.21 -4.92
C MET A 104 -26.71 -3.92 -3.72
N TYR A 105 -26.24 -3.60 -2.52
CA TYR A 105 -26.71 -4.18 -1.28
C TYR A 105 -26.75 -3.12 -0.19
N SER A 106 -27.74 -3.25 0.68
CA SER A 106 -27.93 -2.40 1.84
C SER A 106 -28.63 -3.19 2.93
N ASN A 107 -28.11 -3.13 4.13
CA ASN A 107 -28.77 -3.64 5.32
C ASN A 107 -28.48 -2.70 6.48
N GLU A 108 -29.47 -2.47 7.32
CA GLU A 108 -29.32 -1.68 8.53
C GLU A 108 -29.92 -2.48 9.69
N SER A 109 -29.06 -2.88 10.62
CA SER A 109 -29.44 -3.71 11.75
C SER A 109 -28.44 -3.55 12.88
N ASN A 110 -28.88 -3.70 14.13
CA ASN A 110 -27.98 -3.72 15.30
C ASN A 110 -27.04 -2.50 15.43
N MET A 111 -27.51 -1.28 15.11
CA MET A 111 -26.71 -0.04 15.09
C MET A 111 -25.57 -0.02 14.06
N GLU A 112 -25.70 -0.81 13.02
CA GLU A 112 -24.74 -0.91 11.92
C GLU A 112 -25.46 -0.85 10.57
N THR A 113 -24.85 -0.11 9.64
CA THR A 113 -25.25 -0.04 8.24
C THR A 113 -24.18 -0.75 7.41
N THR A 114 -24.59 -1.81 6.72
CA THR A 114 -23.76 -2.58 5.78
C THR A 114 -24.17 -2.25 4.35
N LEU A 115 -23.22 -1.84 3.51
CA LEU A 115 -23.49 -1.47 2.12
C LEU A 115 -22.51 -2.17 1.18
N THR A 116 -22.98 -2.59 0.01
CA THR A 116 -22.12 -2.93 -1.13
C THR A 116 -22.51 -2.07 -2.31
N PHE A 117 -21.54 -1.43 -2.93
CA PHE A 117 -21.76 -0.57 -4.09
C PHE A 117 -20.58 -0.64 -5.06
N SER A 118 -20.88 -0.45 -6.34
CA SER A 118 -19.90 -0.50 -7.41
C SER A 118 -19.80 0.81 -8.17
N ARG A 119 -18.65 1.03 -8.79
CA ARG A 119 -18.37 2.19 -9.64
C ARG A 119 -17.48 1.77 -10.78
N GLU A 120 -17.70 2.33 -11.97
CA GLU A 120 -16.74 2.15 -13.06
C GLU A 120 -15.41 2.81 -12.75
N LEU A 121 -14.33 2.26 -13.31
CA LEU A 121 -13.00 2.84 -13.14
C LEU A 121 -12.88 4.17 -13.93
N SER A 122 -13.52 4.25 -15.10
CA SER A 122 -13.50 5.45 -15.93
C SER A 122 -14.69 5.48 -16.88
N GLY A 123 -15.15 6.68 -17.25
CA GLY A 123 -16.25 6.83 -18.21
C GLY A 123 -16.37 8.27 -18.71
N PRO A 124 -17.11 8.50 -19.82
CA PRO A 124 -17.22 9.83 -20.45
C PRO A 124 -17.93 10.86 -19.57
N ASN A 125 -18.81 10.42 -18.66
CA ASN A 125 -19.53 11.30 -17.76
C ASN A 125 -18.81 11.50 -16.42
N MET A 126 -17.81 10.65 -16.14
CA MET A 126 -17.10 10.63 -14.87
C MET A 126 -16.32 11.90 -14.62
N LYS A 127 -16.56 12.50 -13.46
CA LYS A 127 -15.79 13.66 -13.00
C LYS A 127 -14.37 13.29 -12.59
N MET A 128 -14.18 12.05 -12.13
CA MET A 128 -12.90 11.50 -11.72
C MET A 128 -12.74 10.08 -12.25
N ASN A 129 -11.54 9.71 -12.68
CA ASN A 129 -11.22 8.33 -13.02
C ASN A 129 -10.43 7.69 -11.88
N ILE A 130 -10.72 6.43 -11.58
CA ILE A 130 -9.86 5.57 -10.77
C ILE A 130 -8.76 5.05 -11.67
N THR A 131 -7.53 5.37 -11.32
CA THR A 131 -6.35 5.10 -12.15
C THR A 131 -5.29 4.38 -11.31
N GLN A 132 -4.17 4.03 -11.93
CA GLN A 132 -2.99 3.46 -11.27
C GLN A 132 -2.17 4.55 -10.55
N ASN A 133 -2.84 5.52 -9.92
CA ASN A 133 -2.23 6.54 -9.06
C ASN A 133 -2.74 6.33 -7.63
N THR A 134 -2.05 6.88 -6.64
CA THR A 134 -2.63 6.96 -5.29
C THR A 134 -3.90 7.82 -5.37
N MET A 135 -4.95 7.41 -4.68
CA MET A 135 -6.18 8.19 -4.51
C MET A 135 -6.37 8.54 -3.04
N ARG A 136 -7.09 9.61 -2.79
CA ARG A 136 -7.49 10.05 -1.45
C ARG A 136 -8.94 9.65 -1.26
N VAL A 137 -9.14 8.64 -0.42
CA VAL A 137 -10.47 8.19 -0.02
C VAL A 137 -10.93 9.05 1.15
N LEU A 138 -11.92 9.90 0.88
CA LEU A 138 -12.62 10.65 1.90
C LEU A 138 -13.72 9.78 2.46
N TRP A 139 -13.95 9.85 3.76
CA TRP A 139 -14.97 9.03 4.41
C TRP A 139 -15.66 9.81 5.51
N GLY A 140 -16.88 9.38 5.83
CA GLY A 140 -17.63 9.91 6.95
C GLY A 140 -18.95 9.18 7.15
N TYR A 141 -19.60 9.44 8.27
CA TYR A 141 -20.92 8.89 8.56
C TYR A 141 -21.73 9.81 9.46
N GLY A 142 -23.05 9.82 9.25
CA GLY A 142 -23.98 10.62 10.04
C GLY A 142 -24.72 9.78 11.05
N LYS A 143 -25.06 10.36 12.21
CA LYS A 143 -26.00 9.76 13.18
C LYS A 143 -27.44 9.68 12.67
N THR A 144 -27.73 10.41 11.59
CA THR A 144 -29.01 10.46 10.90
C THR A 144 -28.75 10.48 9.39
N ASP A 145 -29.77 10.23 8.59
CA ASP A 145 -29.67 10.31 7.12
C ASP A 145 -29.59 11.76 6.58
N ASN A 146 -29.72 12.76 7.44
CA ASN A 146 -29.67 14.16 7.04
C ASN A 146 -28.22 14.61 6.85
N VAL A 147 -27.86 14.91 5.60
CA VAL A 147 -26.57 15.48 5.24
C VAL A 147 -26.60 17.01 5.43
N SER A 148 -25.58 17.56 6.11
CA SER A 148 -25.46 19.00 6.32
C SER A 148 -24.90 19.71 5.08
N ASP A 149 -25.37 20.94 4.82
CA ASP A 149 -24.82 21.81 3.77
C ASP A 149 -23.33 22.17 3.98
N ASN A 150 -22.83 22.07 5.22
CA ASN A 150 -21.44 22.34 5.58
C ASN A 150 -20.65 21.07 5.91
N LEU A 151 -21.06 19.93 5.33
CA LEU A 151 -20.40 18.65 5.55
C LEU A 151 -18.88 18.75 5.33
N GLN A 152 -18.13 18.15 6.25
CA GLN A 152 -16.73 17.81 6.06
C GLN A 152 -16.60 16.29 6.21
N PRO A 153 -15.69 15.64 5.47
CA PRO A 153 -15.35 14.25 5.73
C PRO A 153 -14.83 14.10 7.17
N ASP A 154 -15.14 12.98 7.82
CA ASP A 154 -14.59 12.64 9.12
C ASP A 154 -13.08 12.34 9.02
N GLY A 155 -12.63 11.89 7.84
CA GLY A 155 -11.21 11.71 7.56
C GLY A 155 -10.90 11.44 6.09
N VAL A 156 -9.60 11.32 5.82
CA VAL A 156 -9.04 11.00 4.50
C VAL A 156 -7.97 9.94 4.67
N LYS A 157 -7.97 8.93 3.80
CA LYS A 157 -6.90 7.94 3.69
C LYS A 157 -6.35 7.89 2.27
N SER A 158 -5.03 7.83 2.15
CA SER A 158 -4.35 7.59 0.88
C SER A 158 -4.36 6.09 0.60
N LEU A 159 -4.84 5.68 -0.58
CA LEU A 159 -4.94 4.27 -0.99
C LEU A 159 -4.59 4.10 -2.47
N TYR A 160 -3.96 2.98 -2.81
CA TYR A 160 -3.80 2.52 -4.18
C TYR A 160 -4.87 1.47 -4.49
N LEU A 161 -6.01 1.94 -4.98
CA LEU A 161 -7.22 1.12 -5.10
C LEU A 161 -7.07 -0.07 -6.07
N LEU A 162 -6.16 0.03 -7.04
CA LEU A 162 -5.99 -0.95 -8.12
C LEU A 162 -4.75 -1.83 -7.96
N GLN A 163 -4.34 -2.08 -6.70
CA GLN A 163 -3.26 -3.01 -6.39
C GLN A 163 -3.67 -4.45 -6.73
N GLU A 164 -2.94 -5.08 -7.65
CA GLU A 164 -3.15 -6.49 -7.99
C GLU A 164 -2.70 -7.40 -6.83
N GLN A 165 -3.32 -8.57 -6.69
CA GLN A 165 -2.85 -9.60 -5.75
C GLN A 165 -2.46 -10.85 -6.52
N LEU A 166 -1.24 -11.32 -6.30
CA LEU A 166 -0.83 -12.61 -6.85
C LEU A 166 -1.53 -13.75 -6.09
N PRO A 167 -1.85 -14.86 -6.78
CA PRO A 167 -2.46 -16.02 -6.13
C PRO A 167 -1.62 -16.53 -4.96
N GLU A 168 -2.30 -17.13 -3.98
CA GLU A 168 -1.63 -17.82 -2.88
C GLU A 168 -0.59 -18.80 -3.41
N PRO A 169 0.66 -18.72 -2.94
CA PRO A 169 1.68 -19.63 -3.40
C PRO A 169 1.43 -21.01 -2.82
N VAL A 170 1.73 -22.05 -3.59
CA VAL A 170 1.86 -23.40 -3.03
C VAL A 170 3.05 -23.38 -2.08
N MET A 171 2.77 -23.60 -0.80
CA MET A 171 3.74 -23.58 0.28
C MET A 171 4.50 -24.90 0.32
N PRO A 172 5.82 -24.91 0.13
CA PRO A 172 6.63 -26.09 0.36
C PRO A 172 6.54 -26.56 1.82
N ASN A 173 6.72 -27.86 2.06
CA ASN A 173 6.66 -28.45 3.42
C ASN A 173 7.79 -27.95 4.34
N ASP A 174 8.88 -27.43 3.76
CA ASP A 174 10.03 -26.89 4.47
C ASP A 174 9.92 -25.36 4.73
N THR A 175 8.70 -24.82 4.69
CA THR A 175 8.46 -23.41 4.99
C THR A 175 8.53 -23.10 6.48
N PHE A 176 9.07 -21.94 6.82
CA PHE A 176 9.11 -21.39 8.18
C PHE A 176 9.06 -19.86 8.12
N ALA A 177 8.68 -19.22 9.22
CA ALA A 177 8.55 -17.77 9.29
C ALA A 177 9.64 -17.15 10.18
N ILE A 178 10.12 -15.98 9.78
CA ILE A 178 10.90 -15.06 10.63
C ILE A 178 10.08 -13.78 10.86
N GLN A 179 10.37 -13.07 11.94
CA GLN A 179 9.58 -11.92 12.38
C GLN A 179 10.46 -10.69 12.57
N PHE A 180 10.14 -9.63 11.84
CA PHE A 180 10.66 -8.28 12.10
C PHE A 180 9.54 -7.47 12.72
N ARG A 181 9.39 -7.56 14.03
CA ARG A 181 8.30 -6.93 14.79
C ARG A 181 8.80 -6.02 15.90
N MET A 182 8.05 -4.97 16.17
CA MET A 182 8.17 -4.20 17.40
C MET A 182 7.93 -5.10 18.62
N ASN A 183 8.37 -4.66 19.81
CA ASN A 183 8.31 -5.49 21.01
C ASN A 183 7.78 -4.67 22.18
N ASP A 184 6.46 -4.67 22.34
CA ASP A 184 5.74 -3.82 23.30
C ASP A 184 6.23 -2.36 23.25
N THR A 185 6.50 -1.89 22.04
CA THR A 185 7.05 -0.56 21.78
C THR A 185 5.96 0.47 22.06
N GLN A 186 6.25 1.47 22.90
CA GLN A 186 5.28 2.51 23.21
C GLN A 186 5.14 3.47 22.03
N ILE A 187 3.94 3.55 21.43
CA ILE A 187 3.63 4.51 20.37
C ILE A 187 3.74 5.93 20.95
N PRO A 188 4.58 6.82 20.39
CA PRO A 188 4.71 8.16 20.93
C PRO A 188 3.42 8.98 20.80
N LYS A 189 3.22 9.87 21.78
CA LYS A 189 2.13 10.84 21.81
C LYS A 189 2.39 12.00 20.85
N SER A 190 2.40 11.71 19.56
CA SER A 190 2.60 12.69 18.50
C SER A 190 1.81 12.26 17.30
N LYS A 191 1.19 13.23 16.60
CA LYS A 191 0.36 12.96 15.42
C LYS A 191 1.01 12.05 14.40
N THR A 192 2.32 12.22 14.18
CA THR A 192 3.09 11.43 13.22
C THR A 192 4.44 11.07 13.84
N THR A 193 4.78 9.79 13.83
CA THR A 193 6.06 9.28 14.33
C THR A 193 6.65 8.26 13.37
N TYR A 194 7.92 8.43 13.03
CA TYR A 194 8.73 7.40 12.37
C TYR A 194 9.63 6.75 13.43
N TRP A 195 9.43 5.45 13.66
CA TRP A 195 10.11 4.68 14.69
C TRP A 195 10.89 3.53 14.08
N CYS A 196 12.17 3.45 14.42
CA CYS A 196 13.12 2.56 13.78
C CYS A 196 13.56 1.49 14.79
N LYS A 197 13.62 0.23 14.37
CA LYS A 197 14.16 -0.88 15.16
C LYS A 197 15.02 -1.78 14.28
N SER A 198 16.20 -2.17 14.77
CA SER A 198 17.08 -3.07 14.02
C SER A 198 16.89 -4.55 14.40
N PHE A 199 17.14 -5.42 13.43
CA PHE A 199 17.00 -6.87 13.55
C PHE A 199 18.23 -7.55 12.96
N GLU A 200 18.87 -8.43 13.71
CA GLU A 200 19.89 -9.31 13.16
C GLU A 200 19.32 -10.20 12.05
N THR A 201 20.19 -10.49 11.07
CA THR A 201 19.89 -11.54 10.09
C THR A 201 19.72 -12.86 10.85
N PRO A 202 18.62 -13.59 10.62
CA PRO A 202 18.37 -14.86 11.30
C PRO A 202 19.55 -15.82 11.10
N GLN A 203 19.89 -16.58 12.14
CA GLN A 203 20.90 -17.63 12.04
C GLN A 203 20.35 -18.76 11.17
N LEU A 204 20.85 -18.85 9.94
CA LEU A 204 20.44 -19.81 8.94
C LEU A 204 21.64 -20.69 8.58
N ASP A 205 21.43 -22.01 8.58
CA ASP A 205 22.49 -22.98 8.24
C ASP A 205 22.90 -22.90 6.75
N GLU A 206 22.01 -22.38 5.92
CA GLU A 206 22.17 -22.24 4.49
C GLU A 206 21.38 -21.03 3.97
N GLN A 207 21.72 -20.56 2.77
CA GLN A 207 20.92 -19.57 2.07
C GLN A 207 19.54 -20.14 1.74
N VAL A 208 18.48 -19.40 2.03
CA VAL A 208 17.07 -19.75 1.80
C VAL A 208 16.36 -18.66 0.97
N HIS A 209 15.14 -18.94 0.49
CA HIS A 209 14.32 -17.97 -0.24
C HIS A 209 13.13 -17.51 0.58
N ALA A 210 12.94 -16.20 0.72
CA ALA A 210 11.64 -15.63 1.05
C ALA A 210 10.70 -15.73 -0.14
N ILE A 211 9.44 -16.09 0.13
CA ILE A 211 8.38 -16.26 -0.87
C ILE A 211 7.12 -15.44 -0.58
N VAL A 212 6.92 -15.04 0.67
CA VAL A 212 5.80 -14.18 1.12
C VAL A 212 6.30 -13.22 2.18
N LEU A 213 5.93 -11.94 2.06
CA LEU A 213 6.15 -10.91 3.08
C LEU A 213 4.77 -10.40 3.52
N SER A 214 4.41 -10.63 4.77
CA SER A 214 3.07 -10.33 5.30
C SER A 214 3.14 -9.24 6.37
N PRO A 215 2.24 -8.25 6.35
CA PRO A 215 2.07 -7.37 7.50
C PRO A 215 1.53 -8.19 8.68
N TYR A 216 2.09 -7.94 9.87
CA TYR A 216 1.49 -8.34 11.14
C TYR A 216 1.10 -7.06 11.87
N ILE A 217 -0.20 -6.83 12.02
CA ILE A 217 -0.72 -5.70 12.78
C ILE A 217 -1.28 -6.25 14.08
N GLN A 218 -0.78 -5.75 15.21
CA GLN A 218 -1.30 -6.11 16.51
C GLN A 218 -2.78 -5.70 16.59
N GLU A 219 -3.62 -6.62 17.06
CA GLU A 219 -5.05 -6.37 17.23
C GLU A 219 -5.27 -5.14 18.14
N GLY A 220 -6.05 -4.18 17.63
CA GLY A 220 -6.32 -2.91 18.31
C GLY A 220 -5.42 -1.76 17.84
N ASN A 221 -4.33 -2.05 17.11
CA ASN A 221 -3.38 -1.05 16.63
C ASN A 221 -3.50 -0.72 15.13
N GLU A 222 -4.48 -1.29 14.43
CA GLU A 222 -4.74 -1.06 13.00
C GLU A 222 -4.94 0.42 12.67
N ALA A 223 -5.44 1.17 13.65
CA ALA A 223 -5.61 2.61 13.62
C ALA A 223 -4.31 3.42 13.54
N PHE A 224 -3.23 2.88 14.11
CA PHE A 224 -1.99 3.62 14.34
C PHE A 224 -0.92 3.26 13.33
N VAL A 225 -0.84 2.01 12.89
CA VAL A 225 0.19 1.56 11.95
C VAL A 225 -0.15 2.02 10.54
N HIS A 226 0.59 3.01 10.02
CA HIS A 226 0.28 3.63 8.74
C HIS A 226 1.09 3.03 7.56
N HIS A 227 2.38 2.80 7.76
CA HIS A 227 3.21 2.05 6.82
C HIS A 227 4.44 1.45 7.52
N MET A 228 5.06 0.48 6.86
CA MET A 228 6.23 -0.25 7.35
C MET A 228 7.24 -0.39 6.21
N ILE A 229 8.51 -0.05 6.47
CA ILE A 229 9.59 -0.19 5.49
C ILE A 229 10.70 -1.03 6.12
N VAL A 230 11.16 -2.05 5.40
CA VAL A 230 12.30 -2.88 5.79
C VAL A 230 13.49 -2.51 4.91
N TYR A 231 14.58 -2.09 5.54
CA TYR A 231 15.84 -1.80 4.86
C TYR A 231 16.85 -2.92 5.09
N GLY A 232 17.63 -3.23 4.06
CA GLY A 232 18.80 -4.10 4.12
C GLY A 232 20.04 -3.30 4.43
N CYS A 233 20.83 -3.75 5.41
CA CYS A 233 22.06 -3.11 5.82
C CYS A 233 23.25 -4.04 5.55
N TYR A 234 24.17 -3.61 4.69
CA TYR A 234 25.32 -4.42 4.23
C TYR A 234 26.63 -4.05 4.94
N ARG A 235 26.62 -3.00 5.77
CA ARG A 235 27.76 -2.55 6.58
C ARG A 235 27.35 -2.52 8.04
N ASN A 236 28.14 -3.16 8.88
CA ASN A 236 27.96 -3.14 10.33
C ASN A 236 29.25 -2.62 10.97
N THR A 237 29.33 -1.31 11.21
CA THR A 237 30.55 -0.71 11.79
C THR A 237 30.61 -0.87 13.31
N THR A 238 29.47 -1.19 13.94
CA THR A 238 29.33 -1.34 15.40
C THR A 238 29.31 -2.79 15.90
N LYS A 239 29.59 -3.79 15.05
CA LYS A 239 29.58 -5.23 15.41
C LYS A 239 28.32 -5.69 16.15
N GLY A 240 27.14 -5.18 15.76
CA GLY A 240 25.87 -5.63 16.33
C GLY A 240 25.51 -5.03 17.70
N ILE A 241 26.24 -4.03 18.20
CA ILE A 241 25.90 -3.29 19.43
C ILE A 241 24.45 -2.76 19.41
N ASN A 242 23.93 -2.45 18.23
CA ASN A 242 22.60 -1.87 18.06
C ASN A 242 21.52 -2.91 17.73
N ASN A 243 21.80 -4.22 17.78
CA ASN A 243 20.76 -5.23 17.51
C ASN A 243 19.60 -5.11 18.51
N GLY A 244 18.37 -5.12 18.00
CA GLY A 244 17.17 -4.92 18.81
C GLY A 244 16.99 -3.51 19.35
N TYR A 245 17.95 -2.61 19.12
CA TYR A 245 17.83 -1.20 19.50
C TYR A 245 16.70 -0.55 18.70
N GLU A 246 15.91 0.25 19.41
CA GLU A 246 14.81 1.03 18.85
C GLU A 246 14.97 2.51 19.20
N ALA A 247 14.62 3.38 18.26
CA ALA A 247 14.65 4.82 18.47
C ALA A 247 13.79 5.53 17.42
N LYS A 248 13.44 6.79 17.71
CA LYS A 248 12.86 7.68 16.70
C LYS A 248 13.81 7.79 15.50
N CYS A 249 13.32 7.47 14.31
CA CYS A 249 14.05 7.64 13.06
C CYS A 249 14.40 9.13 12.84
N TYR A 250 15.48 9.40 12.10
CA TYR A 250 15.90 10.76 11.75
C TYR A 250 16.16 11.69 12.95
N SER A 251 16.41 11.11 14.13
CA SER A 251 16.74 11.85 15.35
C SER A 251 18.25 11.83 15.62
N LYS A 252 18.72 12.71 16.50
CA LYS A 252 20.13 12.75 16.94
C LYS A 252 20.59 11.47 17.64
N ASN A 253 19.64 10.66 18.13
CA ASN A 253 19.91 9.42 18.86
C ASN A 253 19.93 8.19 17.93
N MET A 254 19.77 8.39 16.62
CA MET A 254 19.85 7.33 15.62
C MET A 254 21.29 6.82 15.51
N PRO A 255 21.52 5.49 15.60
CA PRO A 255 22.84 4.90 15.37
C PRO A 255 23.42 5.28 14.02
N ILE A 256 24.72 5.57 13.98
CA ILE A 256 25.40 5.99 12.74
C ILE A 256 25.32 4.93 11.63
N ASP A 257 25.29 3.66 12.02
CA ASP A 257 25.18 2.52 11.12
C ASP A 257 23.89 2.54 10.30
N TRP A 258 22.79 3.07 10.86
CA TRP A 258 21.50 3.09 10.20
C TRP A 258 21.47 4.04 8.99
N TYR A 259 22.34 5.05 8.93
CA TYR A 259 22.47 5.92 7.74
C TYR A 259 23.05 5.18 6.51
N PHE A 260 23.59 3.97 6.70
CA PHE A 260 24.08 3.14 5.60
C PHE A 260 23.03 2.11 5.13
N CYS A 261 21.89 1.99 5.81
CA CYS A 261 20.78 1.13 5.44
C CYS A 261 19.91 1.79 4.37
N ASN A 262 20.42 1.90 3.15
CA ASN A 262 19.77 2.66 2.07
C ASN A 262 19.02 1.78 1.06
N GLU A 263 19.13 0.46 1.16
CA GLU A 263 18.42 -0.47 0.26
C GLU A 263 17.08 -0.86 0.87
N VAL A 264 15.98 -0.46 0.23
CA VAL A 264 14.64 -0.89 0.65
C VAL A 264 14.39 -2.31 0.16
N VAL A 265 14.19 -3.23 1.08
CA VAL A 265 13.89 -4.64 0.81
C VAL A 265 12.38 -4.82 0.61
N PHE A 266 11.59 -4.16 1.43
CA PHE A 266 10.14 -4.27 1.41
C PHE A 266 9.44 -3.01 1.93
N GLY A 267 8.26 -2.70 1.40
CA GLY A 267 7.41 -1.60 1.85
C GLY A 267 5.95 -2.00 1.82
N TRP A 268 5.25 -1.74 2.92
CA TRP A 268 3.81 -1.99 3.09
C TRP A 268 3.12 -0.72 3.59
N ALA A 269 1.89 -0.45 3.14
CA ALA A 269 1.04 0.62 3.66
C ALA A 269 -0.38 0.13 3.95
N ILE A 270 -1.14 0.92 4.71
CA ILE A 270 -2.54 0.63 5.07
C ILE A 270 -3.39 0.13 3.91
N GLY A 271 -4.25 -0.84 4.18
CA GLY A 271 -5.11 -1.46 3.16
C GLY A 271 -4.41 -2.50 2.30
N GLY A 272 -3.07 -2.56 2.32
CA GLY A 272 -2.31 -3.58 1.61
C GLY A 272 -2.44 -4.96 2.26
N SER A 273 -2.57 -6.00 1.43
CA SER A 273 -2.47 -7.39 1.86
C SER A 273 -1.00 -7.85 1.90
N LYS A 274 -0.77 -9.15 2.07
CA LYS A 274 0.57 -9.73 1.97
C LYS A 274 1.12 -9.64 0.55
N PHE A 275 2.44 -9.51 0.45
CA PHE A 275 3.15 -9.51 -0.81
C PHE A 275 3.70 -10.90 -1.11
N VAL A 276 3.16 -11.53 -2.15
CA VAL A 276 3.57 -12.85 -2.64
C VAL A 276 4.54 -12.64 -3.79
N LEU A 277 5.67 -13.32 -3.75
CA LEU A 277 6.62 -13.30 -4.87
C LEU A 277 6.14 -14.20 -6.02
N PRO A 278 6.41 -13.85 -7.30
CA PRO A 278 6.09 -14.71 -8.42
C PRO A 278 6.60 -16.15 -8.21
N LYS A 279 5.82 -17.16 -8.62
CA LYS A 279 6.09 -18.58 -8.31
C LYS A 279 7.51 -19.08 -8.63
N HIS A 280 8.18 -18.45 -9.60
CA HIS A 280 9.50 -18.80 -10.11
C HIS A 280 10.62 -17.99 -9.46
N THR A 281 10.32 -17.06 -8.56
CA THR A 281 11.29 -16.17 -7.91
C THR A 281 11.26 -16.32 -6.39
N GLY A 282 12.38 -16.02 -5.74
CA GLY A 282 12.46 -15.89 -4.29
C GLY A 282 13.57 -14.93 -3.90
N MET A 283 13.37 -14.19 -2.81
CA MET A 283 14.36 -13.24 -2.31
C MET A 283 15.35 -13.96 -1.40
N SER A 284 16.65 -13.75 -1.62
CA SER A 284 17.71 -14.44 -0.88
C SER A 284 17.78 -13.96 0.58
N PHE A 285 17.93 -14.90 1.51
CA PHE A 285 18.26 -14.65 2.92
C PHE A 285 19.35 -15.61 3.40
N GLY A 286 20.28 -15.11 4.22
CA GLY A 286 21.35 -15.92 4.83
C GLY A 286 22.53 -16.27 3.90
N GLY A 287 22.56 -15.73 2.69
CA GLY A 287 23.68 -15.82 1.76
C GLY A 287 24.82 -14.85 2.10
N LYS A 288 26.01 -15.10 1.52
CA LYS A 288 27.21 -14.28 1.71
C LYS A 288 27.07 -12.82 1.26
N ASP A 289 26.16 -12.55 0.32
CA ASP A 289 25.93 -11.23 -0.27
C ASP A 289 24.62 -10.61 0.22
N ASP A 290 23.93 -11.25 1.18
CA ASP A 290 22.69 -10.74 1.77
C ASP A 290 22.99 -9.72 2.89
N PRO A 291 22.00 -8.90 3.32
CA PRO A 291 22.18 -7.99 4.44
C PRO A 291 22.70 -8.66 5.71
N VAL A 292 23.58 -7.96 6.43
CA VAL A 292 24.14 -8.41 7.72
C VAL A 292 23.20 -8.13 8.90
N TYR A 293 22.28 -7.18 8.73
CA TYR A 293 21.13 -6.93 9.59
C TYR A 293 20.08 -6.13 8.79
N TYR A 294 18.90 -5.99 9.38
CA TYR A 294 17.76 -5.28 8.79
C TYR A 294 17.31 -4.15 9.71
N LEU A 295 16.70 -3.11 9.13
CA LEU A 295 16.11 -2.00 9.86
C LEU A 295 14.64 -1.90 9.48
N LEU A 296 13.75 -2.03 10.46
CA LEU A 296 12.32 -1.75 10.30
C LEU A 296 12.06 -0.29 10.66
N GLU A 297 11.47 0.45 9.75
CA GLU A 297 10.89 1.77 9.98
C GLU A 297 9.37 1.64 10.02
N MET A 298 8.78 1.94 11.17
CA MET A 298 7.34 2.03 11.39
C MET A 298 6.91 3.49 11.32
N HIS A 299 5.92 3.79 10.49
CA HIS A 299 5.22 5.06 10.55
C HIS A 299 3.92 4.91 11.33
N TYR A 300 3.86 5.54 12.50
CA TYR A 300 2.66 5.65 13.32
C TYR A 300 1.91 6.95 13.04
N ASP A 301 0.61 6.83 12.74
CA ASP A 301 -0.37 7.91 12.59
C ASP A 301 -1.27 7.92 13.85
N ASN A 302 -1.05 8.89 14.75
CA ASN A 302 -1.76 9.02 16.03
C ASN A 302 -2.45 10.39 16.13
N PRO A 303 -3.45 10.68 15.27
CA PRO A 303 -4.02 12.02 15.13
C PRO A 303 -4.71 12.54 16.42
N GLN A 304 -5.17 11.62 17.27
CA GLN A 304 -5.79 11.92 18.57
C GLN A 304 -4.76 12.03 19.71
N GLU A 305 -3.47 11.84 19.42
CA GLU A 305 -2.38 11.95 20.39
C GLU A 305 -2.64 11.10 21.64
N LYS A 306 -3.10 9.86 21.43
CA LYS A 306 -3.34 8.89 22.51
C LYS A 306 -2.00 8.49 23.15
N GLU A 307 -2.03 8.25 24.46
CA GLU A 307 -0.90 7.78 25.26
C GLU A 307 -1.09 6.33 25.70
N GLY A 308 0.00 5.67 26.10
CA GLY A 308 -0.05 4.34 26.72
C GLY A 308 -0.36 3.18 25.77
N VAL A 309 -0.38 3.42 24.46
CA VAL A 309 -0.57 2.38 23.45
C VAL A 309 0.76 1.65 23.22
N LEU A 310 0.75 0.33 23.38
CA LEU A 310 1.90 -0.54 23.12
C LEU A 310 1.68 -1.29 21.81
N ASP A 311 2.74 -1.43 21.03
CA ASP A 311 2.70 -2.06 19.71
C ASP A 311 3.80 -3.10 19.50
N SER A 312 3.39 -4.23 18.95
CA SER A 312 4.21 -5.36 18.51
C SER A 312 3.95 -5.70 17.04
N SER A 313 3.47 -4.72 16.25
CA SER A 313 3.28 -4.85 14.81
C SER A 313 4.62 -4.94 14.07
N GLY A 314 4.59 -5.40 12.82
CA GLY A 314 5.77 -5.50 11.96
C GLY A 314 5.52 -6.36 10.73
N ILE A 315 6.58 -7.02 10.25
CA ILE A 315 6.55 -7.87 9.05
C ILE A 315 6.91 -9.32 9.41
N ASP A 316 6.09 -10.25 8.95
CA ASP A 316 6.38 -11.68 8.93
C ASP A 316 6.89 -12.08 7.55
N ILE A 317 7.99 -12.80 7.50
CA ILE A 317 8.59 -13.24 6.24
C ILE A 317 8.59 -14.77 6.22
N THR A 318 7.87 -15.33 5.27
CA THR A 318 7.84 -16.78 5.01
C THR A 318 9.02 -17.16 4.13
N LEU A 319 9.88 -18.02 4.67
CA LEU A 319 11.08 -18.56 4.05
C LEU A 319 10.90 -20.04 3.66
N THR A 320 11.73 -20.53 2.74
CA THR A 320 11.83 -21.95 2.34
C THR A 320 13.25 -22.28 1.89
N LYS A 321 13.71 -23.49 2.22
CA LYS A 321 14.96 -24.08 1.71
C LYS A 321 14.82 -24.54 0.25
N SER A 322 13.61 -24.84 -0.19
CA SER A 322 13.24 -25.14 -1.58
C SER A 322 13.40 -23.89 -2.47
N LYS A 323 14.64 -23.62 -2.91
CA LYS A 323 14.98 -22.46 -3.73
C LYS A 323 14.17 -22.41 -5.01
N ARG A 324 13.64 -21.22 -5.30
CA ARG A 324 12.96 -20.92 -6.56
C ARG A 324 13.99 -20.71 -7.67
N GLN A 325 13.52 -20.75 -8.92
CA GLN A 325 14.39 -20.75 -10.10
C GLN A 325 15.27 -19.48 -10.18
N TYR A 326 14.75 -18.33 -9.76
CA TYR A 326 15.45 -17.06 -9.86
C TYR A 326 15.50 -16.32 -8.52
N ASN A 327 16.63 -15.65 -8.25
CA ASN A 327 16.76 -14.75 -7.12
C ASN A 327 16.14 -13.40 -7.43
N VAL A 328 15.47 -12.81 -6.45
CA VAL A 328 15.02 -11.41 -6.49
C VAL A 328 16.09 -10.53 -5.87
N GLY A 329 16.37 -9.41 -6.54
CA GLY A 329 17.16 -8.30 -6.00
C GLY A 329 16.40 -6.99 -6.16
N MET A 330 16.82 -5.96 -5.41
CA MET A 330 16.30 -4.61 -5.55
C MET A 330 17.26 -3.76 -6.38
N LEU A 331 16.71 -2.98 -7.31
CA LEU A 331 17.47 -1.99 -8.06
C LEU A 331 16.93 -0.61 -7.72
N SER A 332 17.64 0.11 -6.85
CA SER A 332 17.32 1.50 -6.54
C SER A 332 17.82 2.41 -7.66
N VAL A 333 16.89 3.08 -8.35
CA VAL A 333 17.18 4.10 -9.35
C VAL A 333 16.56 5.42 -8.93
N GLY A 334 17.29 6.51 -9.13
CA GLY A 334 16.80 7.84 -8.74
C GLY A 334 17.94 8.80 -8.48
N TYR A 335 17.60 9.89 -7.81
CA TYR A 335 18.58 10.87 -7.35
C TYR A 335 18.90 10.57 -5.88
N VAL A 336 20.13 10.16 -5.59
CA VAL A 336 20.59 9.99 -4.20
C VAL A 336 20.63 11.38 -3.55
N VAL A 337 20.28 11.48 -2.28
CA VAL A 337 20.22 12.74 -1.52
C VAL A 337 21.46 12.90 -0.62
N PRO A 338 22.70 13.06 -1.13
CA PRO A 338 23.78 13.50 -0.26
C PRO A 338 23.50 14.97 0.07
N GLN A 339 23.15 15.27 1.32
CA GLN A 339 23.19 16.64 1.80
C GLN A 339 24.62 17.18 1.56
N PRO A 340 24.80 18.37 0.97
CA PRO A 340 23.81 19.43 0.73
C PRO A 340 23.34 19.59 -0.74
N MET A 341 23.52 18.58 -1.61
CA MET A 341 23.46 18.80 -3.08
C MET A 341 22.05 18.86 -3.69
N GLN A 342 21.00 18.49 -2.94
CA GLN A 342 19.62 18.57 -3.40
C GLN A 342 18.92 19.78 -2.78
N VAL A 343 18.62 20.79 -3.60
CA VAL A 343 17.90 22.00 -3.17
C VAL A 343 16.64 22.18 -4.02
N ILE A 344 15.47 22.07 -3.38
CA ILE A 344 14.21 22.52 -3.98
C ILE A 344 14.09 24.02 -3.65
N PRO A 345 14.02 24.91 -4.64
CA PRO A 345 13.85 26.33 -4.37
C PRO A 345 12.59 26.56 -3.52
N PRO A 346 12.68 27.36 -2.44
CA PRO A 346 11.51 27.66 -1.62
C PRO A 346 10.44 28.34 -2.47
N TYR A 347 9.16 28.01 -2.21
CA TYR A 347 7.99 28.54 -2.93
C TYR A 347 7.87 28.14 -4.41
N ALA A 348 8.75 27.27 -4.93
CA ALA A 348 8.55 26.70 -6.26
C ALA A 348 7.23 25.90 -6.30
N LYS A 349 6.32 26.27 -7.21
CA LYS A 349 5.05 25.55 -7.40
C LYS A 349 5.26 24.13 -7.92
N GLU A 350 6.26 23.96 -8.77
CA GLU A 350 6.67 22.67 -9.32
C GLU A 350 8.19 22.69 -9.56
N PHE A 351 8.88 21.62 -9.15
CA PHE A 351 10.30 21.42 -9.43
C PHE A 351 10.55 19.95 -9.72
N LYS A 352 11.31 19.64 -10.77
CA LYS A 352 11.55 18.27 -11.23
C LYS A 352 12.99 17.85 -10.97
N TYR A 353 13.17 16.72 -10.30
CA TYR A 353 14.43 16.00 -10.29
C TYR A 353 14.39 14.86 -11.30
N TYR A 354 15.55 14.62 -11.92
CA TYR A 354 15.75 13.49 -12.81
C TYR A 354 16.91 12.67 -12.27
N GLY A 355 16.64 11.43 -11.91
CA GLY A 355 17.65 10.41 -11.66
C GLY A 355 17.80 9.56 -12.91
N HIS A 356 19.03 9.33 -13.35
CA HIS A 356 19.32 8.47 -14.49
C HIS A 356 20.28 7.38 -14.05
N CYS A 357 20.08 6.19 -14.60
CA CYS A 357 20.96 5.06 -14.36
C CYS A 357 21.49 4.52 -15.68
N GLU A 358 22.43 5.26 -16.29
CA GLU A 358 23.09 4.86 -17.54
C GLU A 358 23.90 3.56 -17.37
N ALA A 359 24.40 3.32 -16.16
CA ALA A 359 25.18 2.13 -15.80
C ALA A 359 24.34 1.00 -15.18
N CYS A 360 23.00 1.07 -15.19
CA CYS A 360 22.18 -0.03 -14.62
C CYS A 360 22.48 -1.37 -15.31
N GLY A 361 22.70 -1.35 -16.62
CA GLY A 361 23.14 -2.51 -17.38
C GLY A 361 24.54 -3.03 -17.02
N SER A 362 25.37 -2.30 -16.27
CA SER A 362 26.66 -2.78 -15.76
C SER A 362 26.66 -3.11 -14.27
N MET A 363 25.65 -2.64 -13.52
CA MET A 363 25.41 -2.99 -12.11
C MET A 363 24.65 -4.32 -11.96
N ILE A 364 23.85 -4.71 -12.95
CA ILE A 364 23.13 -5.99 -12.96
C ILE A 364 24.02 -7.08 -13.59
N LYS A 365 25.19 -7.34 -12.97
CA LYS A 365 26.09 -8.43 -13.39
C LYS A 365 25.83 -9.66 -12.52
N PRO A 366 25.46 -10.83 -13.09
CA PRO A 366 25.53 -12.06 -12.33
C PRO A 366 26.99 -12.35 -11.98
N GLU A 367 27.28 -12.51 -10.68
CA GLU A 367 28.64 -12.61 -10.12
C GLU A 367 29.53 -13.71 -10.70
N ARG A 368 29.01 -14.63 -11.52
CA ARG A 368 29.74 -15.86 -11.84
C ARG A 368 30.51 -15.92 -13.13
N ASN A 369 30.44 -14.96 -14.08
CA ASN A 369 31.24 -15.04 -15.31
C ASN A 369 31.50 -13.73 -16.09
N ASN A 370 31.24 -12.54 -15.54
CA ASN A 370 31.38 -11.26 -16.26
C ASN A 370 30.56 -11.16 -17.58
N GLN A 371 29.64 -12.08 -17.83
CA GLN A 371 28.75 -12.05 -18.98
C GLN A 371 27.40 -11.53 -18.53
N TRP A 372 26.95 -10.43 -19.15
CA TRP A 372 25.55 -10.02 -19.10
C TRP A 372 24.72 -11.21 -19.60
N ASN A 373 23.64 -11.56 -18.90
CA ASN A 373 22.67 -12.45 -19.49
C ASN A 373 22.01 -11.69 -20.64
N GLU A 374 22.25 -12.06 -21.90
CA GLU A 374 21.64 -11.41 -23.08
C GLU A 374 20.11 -11.27 -22.95
N ASP A 375 19.47 -12.14 -22.15
CA ASP A 375 18.04 -12.11 -21.85
C ASP A 375 17.59 -10.97 -20.90
N GLY A 376 18.53 -10.28 -20.25
CA GLY A 376 18.29 -9.19 -19.31
C GLY A 376 17.69 -9.60 -17.95
N VAL A 377 17.05 -8.65 -17.27
CA VAL A 377 16.38 -8.87 -15.98
C VAL A 377 14.89 -8.49 -16.06
N LYS A 378 14.05 -9.31 -15.42
CA LYS A 378 12.61 -9.12 -15.35
C LYS A 378 12.24 -8.30 -14.13
N MET A 379 11.64 -7.14 -14.36
CA MET A 379 11.03 -6.30 -13.31
C MET A 379 9.56 -6.71 -13.17
N PHE A 380 9.12 -6.96 -11.94
CA PHE A 380 7.74 -7.38 -11.64
C PHE A 380 7.05 -6.50 -10.59
N ALA A 381 7.79 -5.66 -9.88
CA ALA A 381 7.25 -4.76 -8.86
C ALA A 381 8.12 -3.50 -8.72
N VAL A 382 7.51 -2.41 -8.24
CA VAL A 382 8.17 -1.11 -8.03
C VAL A 382 7.66 -0.49 -6.73
N LEU A 383 8.59 0.02 -5.91
CA LEU A 383 8.29 0.91 -4.79
C LEU A 383 8.68 2.33 -5.19
N LEU A 384 7.73 3.26 -5.18
CA LEU A 384 7.99 4.67 -5.42
C LEU A 384 8.29 5.37 -4.08
N HIS A 385 9.40 6.10 -4.01
CA HIS A 385 9.85 6.72 -2.76
C HIS A 385 10.38 8.14 -3.01
N ALA A 386 9.91 9.10 -2.20
CA ALA A 386 10.45 10.46 -2.07
C ALA A 386 10.04 11.01 -0.69
N HIS A 387 10.78 11.96 -0.13
CA HIS A 387 10.42 12.58 1.16
C HIS A 387 9.22 13.56 1.05
N LEU A 388 8.93 14.28 2.14
CA LEU A 388 7.79 15.21 2.35
C LEU A 388 7.43 16.16 1.19
N ALA A 389 8.40 16.57 0.36
CA ALA A 389 8.17 17.46 -0.78
C ALA A 389 7.73 16.74 -2.06
N GLY A 390 7.84 15.42 -2.12
CA GLY A 390 7.40 14.61 -3.25
C GLY A 390 5.90 14.75 -3.51
N ARG A 391 5.52 14.93 -4.77
CA ARG A 391 4.11 15.00 -5.21
C ARG A 391 3.81 14.11 -6.40
N LYS A 392 4.82 13.82 -7.23
CA LYS A 392 4.72 13.01 -8.43
C LYS A 392 6.01 12.21 -8.62
N ILE A 393 5.89 10.95 -8.99
CA ILE A 393 7.05 10.10 -9.31
C ILE A 393 6.73 9.28 -10.54
N ARG A 394 7.66 9.19 -11.49
CA ARG A 394 7.55 8.31 -12.65
C ARG A 394 8.84 7.56 -12.88
N LEU A 395 8.70 6.27 -13.14
CA LEU A 395 9.76 5.39 -13.60
C LEU A 395 9.48 5.00 -15.04
N HIS A 396 10.46 5.23 -15.91
CA HIS A 396 10.43 4.77 -17.29
C HIS A 396 11.85 4.40 -17.72
N HIS A 397 11.92 3.65 -18.82
CA HIS A 397 13.18 3.25 -19.41
C HIS A 397 13.26 3.72 -20.87
N TYR A 398 14.49 3.84 -21.34
CA TYR A 398 14.81 4.20 -22.71
C TYR A 398 15.43 3.01 -23.42
N ARG A 399 15.29 2.97 -24.74
CA ARG A 399 16.02 2.05 -25.61
C ARG A 399 16.38 2.79 -26.89
N ASP A 400 17.67 2.81 -27.23
CA ASP A 400 18.18 3.52 -28.41
C ASP A 400 17.72 4.99 -28.48
N GLY A 401 17.77 5.69 -27.34
CA GLY A 401 17.34 7.10 -27.21
C GLY A 401 15.83 7.33 -27.26
N LYS A 402 15.00 6.28 -27.39
CA LYS A 402 13.54 6.38 -27.38
C LYS A 402 12.97 6.01 -26.01
N LYS A 403 12.11 6.87 -25.48
CA LYS A 403 11.33 6.59 -24.27
C LYS A 403 10.33 5.47 -24.57
N LEU A 404 10.37 4.40 -23.77
CA LEU A 404 9.36 3.34 -23.76
C LEU A 404 8.22 3.69 -22.78
N PRO A 405 7.09 2.95 -22.76
CA PRO A 405 6.01 3.20 -21.81
C PRO A 405 6.50 3.30 -20.36
N ASP A 406 5.82 4.11 -19.55
CA ASP A 406 6.13 4.25 -18.13
C ASP A 406 5.99 2.87 -17.46
N ILE A 407 7.02 2.45 -16.72
CA ILE A 407 7.06 1.20 -15.96
C ILE A 407 6.11 1.31 -14.76
N MET A 408 6.17 2.45 -14.08
CA MET A 408 5.32 2.80 -12.94
C MET A 408 5.23 4.32 -12.84
N TYR A 409 4.09 4.84 -12.43
CA TYR A 409 3.92 6.27 -12.19
C TYR A 409 2.93 6.51 -11.05
N ASP A 410 3.05 7.68 -10.43
CA ASP A 410 2.06 8.20 -9.51
C ASP A 410 2.04 9.73 -9.60
N GLU A 411 0.93 10.27 -10.12
CA GLU A 411 0.66 11.70 -10.26
C GLU A 411 0.13 12.34 -8.98
N ASN A 412 -0.24 11.52 -7.99
CA ASN A 412 -0.85 11.93 -6.73
C ASN A 412 -0.07 11.34 -5.54
N TYR A 413 1.24 11.16 -5.72
CA TYR A 413 2.12 10.53 -4.74
C TYR A 413 1.97 11.18 -3.37
N ASP A 414 1.86 10.34 -2.34
CA ASP A 414 1.86 10.76 -0.94
C ASP A 414 3.07 10.17 -0.24
N PHE A 415 3.89 11.01 0.37
CA PHE A 415 4.97 10.54 1.23
C PHE A 415 4.46 9.64 2.36
N ASN A 416 3.25 9.90 2.88
CA ASN A 416 2.72 9.10 3.97
C ASN A 416 2.25 7.71 3.51
N TYR A 417 2.06 7.48 2.21
CA TYR A 417 1.56 6.20 1.67
C TYR A 417 2.55 5.60 0.67
N GLN A 418 3.29 4.60 1.13
CA GLN A 418 4.36 3.97 0.35
C GLN A 418 4.25 2.45 0.46
N GLU A 419 3.98 1.81 -0.66
CA GLU A 419 3.88 0.35 -0.75
C GLU A 419 4.56 -0.18 -2.00
N LEU A 420 4.96 -1.44 -1.95
CA LEU A 420 5.46 -2.14 -3.13
C LEU A 420 4.29 -2.49 -4.06
N ARG A 421 4.33 -2.02 -5.31
CA ARG A 421 3.27 -2.22 -6.30
C ARG A 421 3.65 -3.25 -7.32
N TYR A 422 2.75 -4.19 -7.61
CA TYR A 422 2.97 -5.11 -8.72
C TYR A 422 2.88 -4.38 -10.05
N MET A 423 3.72 -4.79 -10.98
CA MET A 423 3.58 -4.40 -12.37
C MET A 423 2.55 -5.31 -13.03
N LYS A 424 1.69 -4.71 -13.86
CA LYS A 424 0.69 -5.47 -14.63
C LYS A 424 1.29 -6.60 -15.47
N ASN A 425 2.47 -6.35 -16.03
CA ASN A 425 3.25 -7.34 -16.77
C ASN A 425 4.72 -7.22 -16.38
N GLU A 426 5.41 -8.35 -16.31
CA GLU A 426 6.86 -8.36 -16.18
C GLU A 426 7.51 -7.63 -17.36
N THR A 427 8.38 -6.68 -17.07
CA THR A 427 9.07 -5.88 -18.09
C THR A 427 10.56 -6.20 -18.08
N THR A 428 11.13 -6.39 -19.26
CA THR A 428 12.55 -6.75 -19.38
C THR A 428 13.41 -5.49 -19.48
N LEU A 429 14.36 -5.38 -18.55
CA LEU A 429 15.47 -4.44 -18.62
C LEU A 429 16.66 -5.14 -19.28
N LEU A 430 17.08 -4.60 -20.42
CA LEU A 430 18.23 -5.10 -21.19
C LEU A 430 19.46 -4.23 -20.92
N GLN A 431 20.62 -4.67 -21.39
CA GLN A 431 21.83 -3.85 -21.41
C GLN A 431 21.75 -2.82 -22.54
N GLY A 432 22.19 -1.59 -22.24
CA GLY A 432 22.06 -0.42 -23.14
C GLY A 432 20.79 0.37 -22.82
#